data_AF-A0A832KAJ6-F1
#
_entry.id   AF-A0A832KAJ6-F1
#
_cell.length_a   1.000
_cell.length_b   1.000
_cell.length_c   1.000
_cell.angle_alpha   90.00
_cell.angle_beta   90.00
_cell.angle_gamma   90.00
#
_symmetry.space_group_name_H-M   'P 1'
#
loop_
_entity.id
_entity.type
_entity.pdbx_description
1 polymer ?
#
loop_
_entity_poly.entity_id
_entity_poly.type
_entity_poly.pdbx_seq_one_letter_code
_entity_poly.pdbx_strand_id
1 'polypeptide(L)'
;MRRAWIPYGIAATWLVFLTAYSFRLWGSVFTGTKWGMWLGAATDAAAHLHGLVAGEPAMMIGPLVLAAGLLLGHALLRRALPESPPWSLSLAAGLVALSLIALGLGAVGLFRPVWLLGLATVSTLAGLVDLFISERPSRVVPRLSRLELAILAPWLALGLLTAVNPSLFYDALYYHLSLPRLYLRYGSVTPHAWHVLSYFPSGAEMLFGMGLVGGSMIAAQLLLLGVWAAAVPPGSIVHRR
;
A
#
# COMPACT_ATOMS: atom_id res chain seq x y z
N MET A 1 17.01 -12.32 25.52
CA MET A 1 16.94 -12.16 24.05
C MET A 1 15.53 -12.51 23.59
N ARG A 2 14.69 -11.54 23.17
CA ARG A 2 13.36 -11.80 22.59
C ARG A 2 13.29 -11.16 21.21
N ARG A 3 13.84 -11.86 20.22
CA ARG A 3 13.50 -11.69 18.80
C ARG A 3 12.19 -12.44 18.56
N ALA A 4 11.16 -11.76 18.06
CA ALA A 4 10.02 -12.30 17.27
C ALA A 4 8.76 -11.43 17.49
N TRP A 5 8.56 -10.41 16.66
CA TRP A 5 7.23 -9.76 16.51
C TRP A 5 6.79 -9.63 15.04
N ILE A 6 7.54 -10.23 14.11
CA ILE A 6 7.16 -10.37 12.70
C ILE A 6 5.90 -11.26 12.47
N PRO A 7 5.54 -12.27 13.29
CA PRO A 7 4.42 -13.16 12.94
C PRO A 7 3.02 -12.57 13.15
N TYR A 8 2.86 -11.45 13.85
CA TYR A 8 1.52 -10.89 14.15
C TYR A 8 0.91 -10.10 12.97
N GLY A 9 1.73 -9.46 12.13
CA GLY A 9 1.25 -8.81 10.91
C GLY A 9 0.72 -9.82 9.90
N ILE A 10 1.39 -10.97 9.79
CA ILE A 10 0.99 -12.09 8.94
C ILE A 10 -0.34 -12.69 9.45
N ALA A 11 -0.47 -12.94 10.76
CA ALA A 11 -1.70 -13.46 11.36
C ALA A 11 -2.91 -12.53 11.21
N ALA A 12 -2.71 -11.20 11.27
CA ALA A 12 -3.77 -10.22 11.00
C ALA A 12 -4.22 -10.24 9.53
N THR A 13 -3.28 -10.50 8.61
CA THR A 13 -3.58 -10.69 7.18
C THR A 13 -4.43 -11.94 6.97
N TRP A 14 -4.17 -13.02 7.74
CA TRP A 14 -4.96 -14.26 7.74
C TRP A 14 -6.37 -14.13 8.32
N LEU A 15 -6.60 -13.26 9.29
CA LEU A 15 -7.96 -13.05 9.82
C LEU A 15 -8.88 -12.34 8.81
N VAL A 16 -8.34 -11.38 8.07
CA VAL A 16 -9.05 -10.71 6.96
C VAL A 16 -9.41 -11.72 5.86
N PHE A 17 -8.54 -12.69 5.58
CA PHE A 17 -8.80 -13.77 4.63
C PHE A 17 -9.99 -14.66 5.02
N LEU A 18 -10.14 -15.00 6.31
CA LEU A 18 -11.25 -15.84 6.79
C LEU A 18 -12.61 -15.11 6.76
N THR A 19 -12.64 -13.82 7.05
CA THR A 19 -13.88 -13.02 7.00
C THR A 19 -14.39 -12.84 5.57
N ALA A 20 -13.49 -12.68 4.59
CA ALA A 20 -13.85 -12.59 3.18
C ALA A 20 -14.47 -13.89 2.62
N TYR A 21 -14.00 -15.05 3.07
CA TYR A 21 -14.53 -16.36 2.67
C TYR A 21 -16.00 -16.56 3.09
N SER A 22 -16.38 -16.08 4.28
CA SER A 22 -17.76 -16.18 4.78
C SER A 22 -18.79 -15.36 3.97
N PHE A 23 -18.38 -14.25 3.35
CA PHE A 23 -19.30 -13.44 2.54
C PHE A 23 -19.63 -14.08 1.18
N ARG A 24 -18.76 -14.94 0.63
CA ARG A 24 -19.01 -15.70 -0.61
C ARG A 24 -20.21 -16.65 -0.49
N LEU A 25 -20.45 -17.20 0.69
CA LEU A 25 -21.57 -18.14 0.94
C LEU A 25 -22.94 -17.46 0.89
N TRP A 26 -23.01 -16.14 1.07
CA TRP A 26 -24.27 -15.38 1.10
C TRP A 26 -24.62 -14.72 -0.24
N GLY A 27 -23.63 -14.48 -1.11
CA GLY A 27 -23.81 -13.77 -2.39
C GLY A 27 -24.65 -14.52 -3.43
N SER A 28 -24.71 -15.86 -3.37
CA SER A 28 -25.44 -16.68 -4.36
C SER A 28 -26.96 -16.64 -4.22
N VAL A 29 -27.51 -15.91 -3.24
CA VAL A 29 -28.93 -15.96 -2.88
C VAL A 29 -29.76 -14.83 -3.52
N PHE A 30 -29.14 -13.79 -4.12
CA PHE A 30 -29.81 -12.51 -4.38
C PHE A 30 -29.70 -11.93 -5.81
N THR A 31 -29.35 -12.73 -6.82
CA THR A 31 -29.22 -12.26 -8.21
C THR A 31 -30.57 -11.81 -8.80
N GLY A 32 -30.69 -10.54 -9.23
CA GLY A 32 -31.84 -10.03 -10.01
C GLY A 32 -32.48 -8.71 -9.56
N THR A 33 -32.00 -8.05 -8.51
CA THR A 33 -32.58 -6.79 -7.97
C THR A 33 -31.59 -5.61 -8.04
N LYS A 34 -31.99 -4.38 -7.72
CA LYS A 34 -31.06 -3.24 -7.52
C LYS A 34 -29.99 -3.53 -6.46
N TRP A 35 -30.29 -4.39 -5.49
CA TRP A 35 -29.33 -4.96 -4.55
C TRP A 35 -28.33 -5.90 -5.23
N GLY A 36 -28.73 -6.58 -6.31
CA GLY A 36 -27.88 -7.39 -7.18
C GLY A 36 -26.78 -6.62 -7.90
N MET A 37 -26.90 -5.30 -8.10
CA MET A 37 -25.81 -4.46 -8.63
C MET A 37 -24.75 -4.18 -7.56
N TRP A 38 -25.18 -3.88 -6.33
CA TRP A 38 -24.29 -3.73 -5.17
C TRP A 38 -23.66 -5.07 -4.73
N LEU A 39 -24.42 -6.16 -4.84
CA LEU A 39 -23.92 -7.53 -4.63
C LEU A 39 -23.06 -8.01 -5.81
N GLY A 40 -23.29 -7.52 -7.02
CA GLY A 40 -22.41 -7.68 -8.18
C GLY A 40 -21.04 -7.08 -7.91
N ALA A 41 -21.00 -5.81 -7.49
CA ALA A 41 -19.78 -5.18 -7.01
C ALA A 41 -19.16 -5.92 -5.81
N ALA A 42 -19.97 -6.46 -4.90
CA ALA A 42 -19.47 -7.27 -3.78
C ALA A 42 -18.92 -8.66 -4.22
N THR A 43 -19.46 -9.25 -5.29
CA THR A 43 -19.00 -10.53 -5.85
C THR A 43 -17.77 -10.35 -6.73
N ASP A 44 -17.67 -9.25 -7.47
CA ASP A 44 -16.44 -8.83 -8.15
C ASP A 44 -15.35 -8.47 -7.14
N ALA A 45 -15.69 -7.74 -6.08
CA ALA A 45 -14.79 -7.52 -4.95
C ALA A 45 -14.36 -8.85 -4.30
N ALA A 46 -15.26 -9.83 -4.16
CA ALA A 46 -14.93 -11.17 -3.66
C ALA A 46 -14.03 -11.96 -4.62
N ALA A 47 -14.19 -11.80 -5.94
CA ALA A 47 -13.32 -12.41 -6.95
C ALA A 47 -11.93 -11.74 -6.97
N HIS A 48 -11.85 -10.43 -6.79
CA HIS A 48 -10.60 -9.70 -6.64
C HIS A 48 -9.90 -10.00 -5.32
N LEU A 49 -10.66 -10.13 -4.23
CA LEU A 49 -10.18 -10.66 -2.96
C LEU A 49 -9.69 -12.10 -3.12
N HIS A 50 -10.35 -12.94 -3.93
CA HIS A 50 -9.85 -14.27 -4.27
C HIS A 50 -8.52 -14.20 -5.03
N GLY A 51 -8.32 -13.28 -5.99
CA GLY A 51 -7.01 -13.07 -6.62
C GLY A 51 -5.92 -12.64 -5.60
N LEU A 52 -6.31 -11.83 -4.61
CA LEU A 52 -5.45 -11.44 -3.48
C LEU A 52 -5.10 -12.63 -2.57
N VAL A 53 -6.07 -13.54 -2.33
CA VAL A 53 -5.93 -14.77 -1.51
C VAL A 53 -5.17 -15.86 -2.26
N ALA A 54 -5.39 -15.99 -3.56
CA ALA A 54 -4.80 -16.99 -4.46
C ALA A 54 -3.35 -16.65 -4.84
N GLY A 55 -2.84 -15.49 -4.41
CA GLY A 55 -1.45 -15.11 -4.61
C GLY A 55 -1.13 -14.66 -6.03
N GLU A 56 -2.07 -14.01 -6.72
CA GLU A 56 -1.80 -13.38 -8.02
C GLU A 56 -0.56 -12.46 -7.89
N PRO A 57 0.55 -12.72 -8.62
CA PRO A 57 1.82 -12.03 -8.42
C PRO A 57 1.69 -10.49 -8.51
N ALA A 58 0.76 -10.00 -9.35
CA ALA A 58 0.48 -8.58 -9.50
C ALA A 58 -0.06 -7.93 -8.21
N MET A 59 -0.82 -8.66 -7.39
CA MET A 59 -1.39 -8.13 -6.15
C MET A 59 -0.34 -7.96 -5.04
N MET A 60 0.79 -8.66 -5.12
CA MET A 60 1.88 -8.56 -4.15
C MET A 60 2.73 -7.30 -4.31
N ILE A 61 2.58 -6.58 -5.42
CA ILE A 61 3.35 -5.36 -5.73
C ILE A 61 3.01 -4.23 -4.75
N GLY A 62 1.72 -4.04 -4.43
CA GLY A 62 1.29 -3.04 -3.44
C GLY A 62 1.95 -3.23 -2.07
N PRO A 63 1.80 -4.42 -1.44
CA PRO A 63 2.50 -4.76 -0.20
C PRO A 63 4.02 -4.62 -0.27
N LEU A 64 4.65 -4.99 -1.39
CA LEU A 64 6.10 -4.83 -1.59
C LEU A 64 6.52 -3.36 -1.55
N VAL A 65 5.78 -2.46 -2.22
CA VAL A 65 6.07 -1.02 -2.21
C VAL A 65 5.87 -0.42 -0.82
N LEU A 66 4.85 -0.86 -0.07
CA LEU A 66 4.64 -0.45 1.32
C LEU A 66 5.79 -0.92 2.23
N ALA A 67 6.24 -2.18 2.08
CA ALA A 67 7.39 -2.71 2.81
C ALA A 67 8.67 -1.93 2.46
N ALA A 68 8.90 -1.67 1.18
CA ALA A 68 10.02 -0.86 0.70
C ALA A 68 10.00 0.54 1.31
N GLY A 69 8.83 1.20 1.33
CA GLY A 69 8.66 2.51 1.95
C GLY A 69 8.97 2.48 3.45
N LEU A 70 8.37 1.56 4.21
CA LEU A 70 8.62 1.44 5.65
C LEU A 70 10.11 1.24 5.96
N LEU A 71 10.75 0.31 5.25
CA LEU A 71 12.13 -0.10 5.50
C LEU A 71 13.14 0.95 5.06
N LEU A 72 12.92 1.57 3.89
CA LEU A 72 13.76 2.67 3.41
C LEU A 72 13.67 3.87 4.36
N GLY A 73 12.46 4.29 4.72
CA GLY A 73 12.30 5.43 5.61
C GLY A 73 12.82 5.18 7.01
N HIS A 74 12.72 3.96 7.54
CA HIS A 74 13.37 3.59 8.80
C HIS A 74 14.89 3.76 8.70
N ALA A 75 15.52 3.23 7.64
CA ALA A 75 16.96 3.32 7.41
C ALA A 75 17.44 4.77 7.20
N LEU A 76 16.62 5.63 6.60
CA LEU A 76 16.90 7.06 6.43
C LEU A 76 16.79 7.81 7.77
N LEU A 77 15.67 7.67 8.46
CA LEU A 77 15.37 8.46 9.66
C LEU A 77 16.19 8.07 10.88
N ARG A 78 16.54 6.78 11.04
CA ARG A 78 17.34 6.33 12.18
C ARG A 78 18.72 6.99 12.27
N ARG A 79 19.24 7.48 11.14
CA ARG A 79 20.52 8.19 11.06
C ARG A 79 20.39 9.64 11.53
N ALA A 80 19.22 10.23 11.36
CA ALA A 80 18.92 11.61 11.72
C ALA A 80 18.32 11.75 13.13
N LEU A 81 17.65 10.70 13.62
CA LEU A 81 16.96 10.72 14.90
C LEU A 81 17.75 9.99 16.01
N PRO A 82 17.77 10.55 17.23
CA PRO A 82 18.44 9.92 18.37
C PRO A 82 17.74 8.62 18.79
N GLU A 83 16.41 8.57 18.63
CA GLU A 83 15.57 7.42 18.95
C GLU A 83 15.09 6.69 17.69
N SER A 84 14.63 5.45 17.84
CA SER A 84 14.03 4.69 16.74
C SER A 84 12.79 5.43 16.20
N PRO A 85 12.73 5.74 14.90
CA PRO A 85 11.60 6.48 14.33
C PRO A 85 10.30 5.68 14.46
N PRO A 86 9.15 6.34 14.72
CA PRO A 86 7.84 5.72 14.62
C PRO A 86 7.66 5.08 13.23
N TRP A 87 6.96 3.94 13.17
CA TRP A 87 6.75 3.21 11.91
C TRP A 87 5.94 4.03 10.89
N SER A 88 4.99 4.87 11.35
CA SER A 88 4.19 5.74 10.49
C SER A 88 5.05 6.83 9.84
N LEU A 89 5.93 7.47 10.63
CA LEU A 89 6.90 8.44 10.12
C LEU A 89 7.90 7.77 9.16
N SER A 90 8.34 6.55 9.49
CA SER A 90 9.20 5.73 8.62
C SER A 90 8.51 5.41 7.30
N LEU A 91 7.26 4.95 7.31
CA LEU A 91 6.51 4.70 6.08
C LEU A 91 6.35 5.99 5.26
N ALA A 92 5.94 7.10 5.88
CA ALA A 92 5.76 8.37 5.19
C ALA A 92 7.06 8.86 4.53
N ALA A 93 8.16 8.90 5.28
CA ALA A 93 9.45 9.36 4.76
C ALA A 93 9.95 8.46 3.61
N GLY A 94 9.80 7.15 3.73
CA GLY A 94 10.24 6.24 2.68
C GLY A 94 9.33 6.23 1.45
N LEU A 95 8.02 6.38 1.61
CA LEU A 95 7.12 6.57 0.45
C LEU A 95 7.42 7.87 -0.30
N VAL A 96 7.73 8.96 0.41
CA VAL A 96 8.22 10.20 -0.22
C VAL A 96 9.53 9.96 -0.96
N ALA A 97 10.50 9.28 -0.33
CA ALA A 97 11.77 8.96 -0.97
C ALA A 97 11.59 8.09 -2.23
N LEU A 98 10.78 7.03 -2.16
CA LEU A 98 10.45 6.18 -3.30
C LEU A 98 9.79 6.96 -4.43
N SER A 99 8.84 7.85 -4.10
CA SER A 99 8.18 8.71 -5.08
C SER A 99 9.18 9.60 -5.82
N LEU A 100 10.10 10.25 -5.09
CA LEU A 100 11.12 11.12 -5.67
C LEU A 100 12.14 10.34 -6.52
N ILE A 101 12.57 9.16 -6.08
CA ILE A 101 13.50 8.31 -6.86
C ILE A 101 12.80 7.81 -8.13
N ALA A 102 11.54 7.37 -8.03
CA ALA A 102 10.76 6.94 -9.18
C ALA A 102 10.54 8.09 -10.18
N LEU A 103 10.29 9.31 -9.69
CA LEU A 103 10.25 10.51 -10.53
C LEU A 103 11.59 10.75 -11.24
N GLY A 104 12.70 10.66 -10.51
CA GLY A 104 14.05 10.80 -11.07
C GLY A 104 14.34 9.76 -12.16
N LEU A 105 14.00 8.48 -11.91
CA LEU A 105 14.08 7.41 -12.91
C LEU A 105 13.23 7.75 -14.13
N GLY A 106 12.01 8.23 -13.94
CA GLY A 106 11.14 8.59 -15.05
C GLY A 106 11.61 9.80 -15.85
N ALA A 107 12.24 10.79 -15.21
CA ALA A 107 12.84 11.93 -15.89
C ALA A 107 13.97 11.52 -16.84
N VAL A 108 14.68 10.42 -16.54
CA VAL A 108 15.76 9.87 -17.39
C VAL A 108 15.34 8.68 -18.27
N GLY A 109 14.03 8.42 -18.41
CA GLY A 109 13.52 7.35 -19.29
C GLY A 109 13.61 5.92 -18.72
N LEU A 110 13.71 5.80 -17.41
CA LEU A 110 13.79 4.54 -16.66
C LEU A 110 12.50 4.22 -15.87
N PHE A 111 11.36 4.83 -16.20
CA PHE A 111 10.05 4.51 -15.59
C PHE A 111 9.49 3.18 -16.13
N ARG A 112 10.24 2.10 -15.98
CA ARG A 112 9.91 0.77 -16.50
C ARG A 112 9.75 -0.23 -15.36
N PRO A 113 8.93 -1.29 -15.54
CA PRO A 113 8.73 -2.36 -14.56
C PRO A 113 9.99 -2.84 -13.85
N VAL A 114 11.05 -3.15 -14.60
CA VAL A 114 12.31 -3.69 -14.06
C VAL A 114 12.97 -2.75 -13.05
N TRP A 115 12.96 -1.44 -13.31
CA TRP A 115 13.61 -0.45 -12.45
C TRP A 115 12.77 -0.13 -11.22
N LEU A 116 11.45 -0.05 -11.38
CA LEU A 116 10.54 0.22 -10.26
C LEU A 116 10.46 -0.97 -9.30
N LEU A 117 10.40 -2.20 -9.82
CA LEU A 117 10.47 -3.41 -8.98
C LEU A 117 11.87 -3.55 -8.37
N GLY A 118 12.92 -3.32 -9.15
CA GLY A 118 14.30 -3.32 -8.65
C GLY A 118 14.48 -2.35 -7.48
N LEU A 119 13.97 -1.12 -7.60
CA LEU A 119 13.97 -0.13 -6.53
C LEU A 119 13.23 -0.63 -5.28
N ALA A 120 12.02 -1.17 -5.43
CA ALA A 120 11.24 -1.67 -4.30
C ALA A 120 11.93 -2.86 -3.61
N THR A 121 12.45 -3.82 -4.39
CA THR A 121 13.17 -4.99 -3.90
C THR A 121 14.46 -4.59 -3.20
N VAL A 122 15.31 -3.76 -3.82
CA VAL A 122 16.57 -3.30 -3.22
C VAL A 122 16.31 -2.52 -1.94
N SER A 123 15.32 -1.63 -1.92
CA SER A 123 14.95 -0.86 -0.72
C SER A 123 14.49 -1.78 0.42
N THR A 124 13.70 -2.80 0.09
CA THR A 124 13.24 -3.81 1.05
C THR A 124 14.42 -4.61 1.61
N LEU A 125 15.29 -5.15 0.74
CA LEU A 125 16.44 -5.94 1.16
C LEU A 125 17.43 -5.11 1.98
N ALA A 126 17.74 -3.89 1.54
CA ALA A 126 18.63 -2.99 2.26
C ALA A 126 18.11 -2.68 3.66
N GLY A 127 16.82 -2.37 3.81
CA GLY A 127 16.24 -2.12 5.12
C GLY A 127 16.02 -3.38 5.97
N LEU A 128 15.88 -4.57 5.37
CA LEU A 128 15.94 -5.82 6.13
C LEU A 128 17.35 -6.05 6.70
N VAL A 129 18.39 -5.89 5.88
CA VAL A 129 19.79 -5.98 6.33
C VAL A 129 20.03 -4.97 7.47
N ASP A 130 19.54 -3.75 7.28
CA ASP A 130 19.57 -2.66 8.25
C ASP A 130 18.99 -3.06 9.62
N LEU A 131 17.84 -3.73 9.63
CA LEU A 131 17.18 -4.24 10.83
C LEU A 131 17.95 -5.41 11.48
N PHE A 132 18.62 -6.25 10.68
CA PHE A 132 19.39 -7.38 11.21
C PHE A 132 20.71 -6.94 11.87
N ILE A 133 21.35 -5.90 11.34
CA ILE A 133 22.62 -5.37 11.85
C ILE A 133 22.43 -4.32 12.96
N SER A 134 21.26 -3.69 13.02
CA SER A 134 20.97 -2.67 14.03
C SER A 134 20.73 -3.27 15.41
N GLU A 135 21.49 -2.81 16.40
CA GLU A 135 21.22 -3.14 17.81
C GLU A 135 20.10 -2.30 18.42
N ARG A 136 19.62 -1.25 17.72
CA ARG A 136 18.51 -0.43 18.21
C ARG A 136 17.21 -1.22 18.08
N PRO A 137 16.56 -1.64 19.19
CA PRO A 137 15.29 -2.32 19.08
C PRO A 137 14.27 -1.38 18.43
N SER A 138 13.61 -1.85 17.37
CA SER A 138 12.41 -1.19 16.84
C SER A 138 11.33 -1.32 17.91
N ARG A 139 11.21 -0.31 18.76
CA ARG A 139 10.20 -0.30 19.82
C ARG A 139 8.92 0.30 19.25
N VAL A 140 7.82 -0.29 19.71
CA VAL A 140 6.43 0.13 19.50
C VAL A 140 5.80 -0.39 18.21
N VAL A 141 5.44 -1.67 18.22
CA VAL A 141 4.18 -2.06 17.59
C VAL A 141 3.08 -1.38 18.41
N PRO A 142 2.30 -0.46 17.85
CA PRO A 142 1.23 0.18 18.60
C PRO A 142 0.26 -0.91 19.05
N ARG A 143 0.01 -0.97 20.36
CA ARG A 143 -1.09 -1.79 20.89
C ARG A 143 -2.35 -0.94 20.78
N LEU A 144 -3.14 -1.21 19.77
CA LEU A 144 -4.45 -0.60 19.63
C LEU A 144 -5.37 -1.13 20.75
N SER A 145 -5.94 -0.21 21.52
CA SER A 145 -7.02 -0.49 22.46
C SER A 145 -8.26 -1.02 21.71
N ARG A 146 -9.17 -1.67 22.43
CA ARG A 146 -10.44 -2.15 21.83
C ARG A 146 -11.24 -1.01 21.20
N LEU A 147 -11.20 0.18 21.79
CA LEU A 147 -11.87 1.38 21.26
C LEU A 147 -11.20 1.87 19.97
N GLU A 148 -9.87 1.96 19.95
CA GLU A 148 -9.13 2.33 18.73
C GLU A 148 -9.38 1.31 17.61
N LEU A 149 -9.36 0.01 17.92
CA LEU A 149 -9.73 -1.03 16.95
C LEU A 149 -11.18 -0.89 16.46
N ALA A 150 -12.13 -0.61 17.35
CA ALA A 150 -13.54 -0.42 16.97
C ALA A 150 -13.74 0.80 16.07
N ILE A 151 -12.94 1.86 16.27
CA ILE A 151 -12.95 3.04 15.41
C ILE A 151 -12.27 2.75 14.07
N LEU A 152 -11.11 2.09 14.08
CA LEU A 152 -10.26 1.90 12.89
C LEU A 152 -10.72 0.77 11.98
N ALA A 153 -11.26 -0.31 12.53
CA ALA A 153 -11.68 -1.47 11.74
C ALA A 153 -12.71 -1.10 10.65
N PRO A 154 -13.74 -0.26 10.91
CA PRO A 154 -14.61 0.25 9.86
C PRO A 154 -13.87 1.01 8.76
N TRP A 155 -12.92 1.88 9.10
CA TRP A 155 -12.15 2.65 8.09
C TRP A 155 -11.23 1.76 7.27
N LEU A 156 -10.56 0.79 7.89
CA LEU A 156 -9.73 -0.19 7.17
C LEU A 156 -10.59 -1.10 6.29
N ALA A 157 -11.77 -1.50 6.76
CA ALA A 157 -12.72 -2.28 5.98
C ALA A 157 -13.23 -1.48 4.78
N LEU A 158 -13.64 -0.22 4.98
CA LEU A 158 -14.04 0.67 3.90
C LEU A 158 -12.89 0.94 2.93
N GLY A 159 -11.67 1.15 3.43
CA GLY A 159 -10.47 1.32 2.62
C GLY A 159 -10.13 0.07 1.80
N LEU A 160 -10.32 -1.12 2.36
CA LEU A 160 -10.14 -2.37 1.63
C LEU A 160 -11.22 -2.51 0.55
N LEU A 161 -12.48 -2.25 0.89
CA LEU A 161 -13.59 -2.29 -0.06
C LEU A 161 -13.41 -1.30 -1.21
N THR A 162 -12.91 -0.10 -0.94
CA THR A 162 -12.60 0.88 -2.00
C THR A 162 -11.37 0.49 -2.82
N ALA A 163 -10.40 -0.20 -2.22
CA ALA A 163 -9.21 -0.65 -2.93
C ALA A 163 -9.46 -1.84 -3.87
N VAL A 164 -10.37 -2.75 -3.52
CA VAL A 164 -10.70 -3.92 -4.35
C VAL A 164 -11.79 -3.63 -5.39
N ASN A 165 -12.48 -2.50 -5.27
CA ASN A 165 -13.42 -2.05 -6.28
C ASN A 165 -12.72 -1.14 -7.31
N PRO A 166 -13.10 -1.24 -8.60
CA PRO A 166 -12.66 -0.29 -9.61
C PRO A 166 -12.97 1.14 -9.15
N SER A 167 -11.98 2.03 -9.23
CA SER A 167 -12.20 3.42 -8.89
C SER A 167 -13.21 4.05 -9.87
N LEU A 168 -14.23 4.72 -9.32
CA LEU A 168 -15.21 5.50 -10.08
C LEU A 168 -14.98 7.01 -9.95
N PHE A 169 -13.99 7.43 -9.14
CA PHE A 169 -13.73 8.84 -8.88
C PHE A 169 -12.96 9.47 -10.05
N TYR A 170 -13.44 10.63 -10.48
CA TYR A 170 -12.84 11.38 -11.59
C TYR A 170 -11.34 11.58 -11.38
N ASP A 171 -10.91 12.08 -10.23
CA ASP A 171 -9.49 12.38 -9.96
C ASP A 171 -8.59 11.13 -10.03
N ALA A 172 -9.10 10.03 -9.47
CA ALA A 172 -8.39 8.76 -9.48
C ALA A 172 -8.17 8.25 -10.92
N LEU A 173 -9.22 8.31 -11.74
CA LEU A 173 -9.17 7.88 -13.14
C LEU A 173 -8.45 8.88 -14.04
N TYR A 174 -8.63 10.18 -13.77
CA TYR A 174 -8.12 11.24 -14.60
C TYR A 174 -6.62 11.37 -14.45
N TYR A 175 -6.03 11.25 -13.26
CA TYR A 175 -4.59 11.47 -13.11
C TYR A 175 -3.86 10.52 -12.17
N HIS A 176 -4.47 10.04 -11.08
CA HIS A 176 -3.75 9.15 -10.16
C HIS A 176 -3.47 7.75 -10.74
N LEU A 177 -4.32 7.24 -11.64
CA LEU A 177 -4.15 5.92 -12.26
C LEU A 177 -3.79 6.00 -13.74
N SER A 178 -4.28 6.99 -14.49
CA SER A 178 -4.01 7.10 -15.93
C SER A 178 -2.62 7.65 -16.24
N LEU A 179 -2.14 8.69 -15.53
CA LEU A 179 -0.81 9.25 -15.77
C LEU A 179 0.30 8.24 -15.50
N PRO A 180 0.30 7.51 -14.37
CA PRO A 180 1.36 6.54 -14.13
C PRO A 180 1.31 5.38 -15.13
N ARG A 181 0.11 5.01 -15.61
CA ARG A 181 -0.04 4.05 -16.69
C ARG A 181 0.55 4.55 -18.01
N LEU A 182 0.40 5.84 -18.31
CA LEU A 182 1.04 6.48 -19.46
C LEU A 182 2.56 6.51 -19.30
N TYR A 183 3.07 6.87 -18.11
CA TYR A 183 4.50 6.87 -17.83
C TYR A 183 5.12 5.48 -17.97
N LEU A 184 4.45 4.44 -17.47
CA LEU A 184 4.87 3.04 -17.69
C LEU A 184 4.88 2.67 -19.18
N ARG A 185 3.89 3.14 -19.94
CA ARG A 185 3.78 2.88 -21.38
C ARG A 185 4.92 3.53 -22.17
N TYR A 186 5.25 4.78 -21.87
CA TYR A 186 6.34 5.50 -22.54
C TYR A 186 7.72 5.18 -21.95
N GLY A 187 7.77 4.60 -20.75
CA GLY A 187 8.99 4.37 -19.99
C GLY A 187 9.60 5.64 -19.39
N SER A 188 8.90 6.77 -19.47
CA SER A 188 9.38 8.09 -19.07
C SER A 188 8.25 8.95 -18.54
N VAL A 189 8.58 9.88 -17.66
CA VAL A 189 7.66 10.94 -17.23
C VAL A 189 7.70 12.04 -18.28
N THR A 190 6.67 12.12 -19.10
CA THR A 190 6.60 13.04 -20.24
C THR A 190 5.32 13.87 -20.20
N PRO A 191 5.39 15.17 -20.50
CA PRO A 191 4.21 16.00 -20.62
C PRO A 191 3.36 15.59 -21.84
N HIS A 192 2.06 15.76 -21.72
CA HIS A 192 1.06 15.45 -22.73
C HIS A 192 0.11 16.63 -22.88
N ALA A 193 -0.03 17.14 -24.11
CA ALA A 193 -0.80 18.37 -24.38
C ALA A 193 -2.29 18.29 -23.97
N TRP A 194 -2.86 17.09 -23.97
CA TRP A 194 -4.26 16.82 -23.60
C TRP A 194 -4.43 16.47 -22.10
N HIS A 195 -3.35 16.52 -21.32
CA HIS A 195 -3.36 16.15 -19.91
C HIS A 195 -2.59 17.17 -19.06
N VAL A 196 -3.29 18.17 -18.53
CA VAL A 196 -2.65 19.30 -17.82
C VAL A 196 -1.80 18.85 -16.62
N LEU A 197 -2.20 17.78 -15.93
CA LEU A 197 -1.50 17.28 -14.76
C LEU A 197 -0.22 16.50 -15.10
N SER A 198 -0.02 16.14 -16.37
CA SER A 198 1.26 15.56 -16.84
C SER A 198 2.45 16.51 -16.75
N TYR A 199 2.21 17.82 -16.62
CA TYR A 199 3.24 18.84 -16.41
C TYR A 199 3.70 18.95 -14.95
N PHE A 200 2.97 18.32 -14.01
CA PHE A 200 3.25 18.39 -12.58
C PHE A 200 3.42 16.99 -11.95
N PRO A 201 4.34 16.16 -12.47
CA PRO A 201 4.52 14.80 -11.97
C PRO A 201 5.16 14.83 -10.57
N SER A 202 4.45 14.36 -9.55
CA SER A 202 4.98 14.23 -8.19
C SER A 202 4.16 13.24 -7.37
N GLY A 203 4.55 12.99 -6.12
CA GLY A 203 3.64 12.45 -5.10
C GLY A 203 3.06 11.05 -5.37
N ALA A 204 1.73 10.96 -5.27
CA ALA A 204 0.99 9.70 -5.25
C ALA A 204 1.02 8.97 -6.60
N GLU A 205 1.13 9.72 -7.70
CA GLU A 205 1.20 9.22 -9.07
C GLU A 205 2.40 8.30 -9.25
N MET A 206 3.56 8.68 -8.70
CA MET A 206 4.77 7.84 -8.82
C MET A 206 4.60 6.52 -8.07
N LEU A 207 3.97 6.55 -6.90
CA LEU A 207 3.69 5.36 -6.08
C LEU A 207 2.65 4.46 -6.76
N PHE A 208 1.57 5.03 -7.31
CA PHE A 208 0.60 4.27 -8.09
C PHE A 208 1.22 3.66 -9.35
N GLY A 209 2.17 4.35 -9.99
CA GLY A 209 2.96 3.78 -11.08
C GLY A 209 3.73 2.53 -10.66
N MET A 210 4.34 2.54 -9.48
CA MET A 210 4.98 1.34 -8.92
C MET A 210 3.97 0.22 -8.66
N GLY A 211 2.79 0.53 -8.11
CA GLY A 211 1.71 -0.44 -7.89
C GLY A 211 1.12 -1.02 -9.19
N LEU A 212 1.09 -0.23 -10.26
CA LEU A 212 0.55 -0.60 -11.57
C LEU A 212 1.49 -1.46 -12.43
N VAL A 213 2.73 -1.73 -11.98
CA VAL A 213 3.70 -2.51 -12.76
C VAL A 213 3.14 -3.87 -13.20
N GLY A 214 2.33 -4.51 -12.36
CA GLY A 214 1.66 -5.79 -12.66
C GLY A 214 0.36 -5.66 -13.47
N GLY A 215 0.01 -4.46 -13.93
CA GLY A 215 -1.22 -4.17 -14.67
C GLY A 215 -2.51 -4.14 -13.83
N SER A 216 -2.42 -4.42 -12.53
CA SER A 216 -3.56 -4.43 -11.60
C SER A 216 -3.79 -3.05 -10.98
N MET A 217 -4.95 -2.46 -11.28
CA MET A 217 -5.39 -1.21 -10.63
C MET A 217 -5.59 -1.40 -9.12
N ILE A 218 -6.07 -2.58 -8.72
CA ILE A 218 -6.27 -2.97 -7.32
C ILE A 218 -4.95 -2.95 -6.56
N ALA A 219 -3.87 -3.47 -7.15
CA ALA A 219 -2.54 -3.46 -6.54
C ALA A 219 -2.05 -2.03 -6.24
N ALA A 220 -2.36 -1.08 -7.13
CA ALA A 220 -2.08 0.34 -6.92
C ALA A 220 -2.99 0.94 -5.83
N GLN A 221 -4.29 0.64 -5.85
CA GLN A 221 -5.23 1.15 -4.85
C GLN A 221 -4.94 0.63 -3.43
N LEU A 222 -4.38 -0.57 -3.29
CA LEU A 222 -3.95 -1.12 -1.99
C LEU A 222 -2.84 -0.30 -1.32
N LEU A 223 -2.07 0.49 -2.08
CA LEU A 223 -1.11 1.43 -1.50
C LEU A 223 -1.81 2.47 -0.62
N LEU A 224 -3.00 2.92 -1.03
CA LEU A 224 -3.80 3.88 -0.29
C LEU A 224 -4.24 3.29 1.06
N LEU A 225 -4.61 2.00 1.09
CA LEU A 225 -4.95 1.30 2.33
C LEU A 225 -3.77 1.30 3.32
N GLY A 226 -2.55 1.08 2.84
CA GLY A 226 -1.34 1.14 3.67
C GLY A 226 -1.07 2.53 4.25
N VAL A 227 -1.35 3.58 3.49
CA VAL A 227 -1.26 4.98 3.96
C VAL A 227 -2.32 5.26 5.04
N TRP A 228 -3.57 4.82 4.84
CA TRP A 228 -4.63 4.96 5.85
C TRP A 228 -4.29 4.23 7.15
N ALA A 229 -3.72 3.02 7.05
CA ALA A 229 -3.26 2.28 8.22
C ALA A 229 -2.17 3.07 8.98
N ALA A 230 -1.27 3.74 8.27
CA ALA A 230 -0.19 4.56 8.86
C ALA A 230 -0.62 5.92 9.41
N ALA A 231 -1.76 6.45 8.95
CA ALA A 231 -2.34 7.67 9.49
C ALA A 231 -2.89 7.49 10.92
N VAL A 232 -2.95 6.25 11.41
CA VAL A 232 -3.34 5.95 12.79
C VAL A 232 -2.25 6.45 13.74
N PRO A 233 -2.53 7.44 14.60
CA PRO A 233 -1.56 7.88 15.58
C PRO A 233 -1.21 6.69 16.50
N PRO A 234 0.07 6.51 16.88
CA PRO A 234 0.41 5.54 17.91
C PRO A 234 -0.38 5.91 19.16
N GLY A 235 -1.33 5.04 19.53
CA GLY A 235 -2.17 5.21 20.70
C GLY A 235 -1.33 5.58 21.91
N SER A 236 -1.86 6.48 22.74
CA SER A 236 -1.19 7.02 23.93
C SER A 236 -0.42 5.90 24.63
N ILE A 237 0.90 6.03 24.67
CA ILE A 237 1.78 5.11 25.37
C ILE A 237 1.31 5.12 26.82
N VAL A 238 0.52 4.12 27.20
CA VAL A 238 0.24 3.86 28.61
C VAL A 238 1.57 3.37 29.16
N HIS A 239 2.37 4.30 29.66
CA HIS A 239 3.42 3.99 30.61
C HIS A 239 2.73 3.31 31.79
N ARG A 240 2.69 1.97 31.76
CA ARG A 240 2.52 1.21 32.98
C ARG A 240 3.75 1.55 33.82
N ARG A 241 3.54 2.39 34.83
CA ARG A 241 4.43 2.52 35.98
C ARG A 241 4.55 1.17 36.66
#